data_AF-A0A9N9HBL6-F1
#
_entry.id   AF-A0A9N9HBL6-F1
#
_cell.length_a   1.000
_cell.length_b   1.000
_cell.length_c   1.000
_cell.angle_alpha   90.00
_cell.angle_beta   90.00
_cell.angle_gamma   90.00
#
_symmetry.space_group_name_H-M   'P 1'
#
loop_
_entity.id
_entity.type
_entity.pdbx_description
1 polymer ?
#
loop_
_entity_poly.entity_id
_entity_poly.type
_entity_poly.pdbx_seq_one_letter_code
_entity_poly.pdbx_strand_id
1 'polypeptide(L)'
;LKDMADDFLAGTSFEDIKQQILTKVEKKFNTAQLLRKQLHHEVGKKVIKALLDSKELGFTTFMEFFNNYKDANKVLETNIFAYHPKKNTVSFQSQSIECYIREKEDIFIK
;
A
#
# COMPACT_ATOMS: atom_id res chain seq x y z
N LEU A 1 9.69 13.28 -3.81
CA LEU A 1 10.21 13.58 -5.17
C LEU A 1 11.50 14.37 -5.10
N LYS A 2 11.55 15.46 -4.32
CA LYS A 2 12.76 16.26 -4.10
C LYS A 2 13.96 15.40 -3.64
N ASP A 3 13.80 14.62 -2.58
CA ASP A 3 14.89 13.77 -2.06
C ASP A 3 15.43 12.74 -3.07
N MET A 4 14.57 12.16 -3.93
CA MET A 4 15.01 11.17 -4.93
C MET A 4 15.77 11.82 -6.09
N ALA A 5 15.35 13.02 -6.50
CA ALA A 5 16.09 13.78 -7.50
C ALA A 5 17.46 14.19 -6.94
N ASP A 6 17.51 14.58 -5.66
CA ASP A 6 18.74 14.95 -4.97
C ASP A 6 19.68 13.74 -4.82
N ASP A 7 19.18 12.54 -4.45
CA ASP A 7 19.96 11.31 -4.32
C ASP A 7 20.54 10.84 -5.67
N PHE A 8 19.76 10.95 -6.75
CA PHE A 8 20.21 10.65 -8.11
C PHE A 8 21.29 11.62 -8.58
N LEU A 9 21.10 12.93 -8.32
CA LEU A 9 22.10 13.96 -8.59
C LEU A 9 23.37 13.78 -7.74
N ALA A 10 23.26 13.17 -6.56
CA ALA A 10 24.38 12.82 -5.69
C ALA A 10 25.16 11.55 -6.13
N GLY A 11 24.78 10.91 -7.25
CA GLY A 11 25.48 9.75 -7.80
C GLY A 11 25.08 8.40 -7.19
N THR A 12 23.95 8.36 -6.47
CA THR A 12 23.39 7.11 -5.95
C THR A 12 22.91 6.23 -7.11
N SER A 13 23.16 4.92 -7.04
CA SER A 13 22.71 4.01 -8.10
C SER A 13 21.18 3.93 -8.13
N PHE A 14 20.63 3.64 -9.31
CA PHE A 14 19.19 3.43 -9.47
C PHE A 14 18.67 2.30 -8.56
N GLU A 15 19.45 1.24 -8.39
CA GLU A 15 19.07 0.10 -7.55
C GLU A 15 18.99 0.48 -6.07
N ASP A 16 19.94 1.29 -5.58
CA ASP A 16 19.91 1.78 -4.20
C ASP A 16 18.71 2.69 -3.96
N ILE A 17 18.39 3.59 -4.91
CA ILE A 17 17.20 4.45 -4.83
C ILE A 17 15.93 3.59 -4.78
N LYS A 18 15.81 2.59 -5.66
CA LYS A 18 14.69 1.65 -5.67
C LYS A 18 14.56 0.94 -4.32
N GLN A 19 15.65 0.40 -3.78
CA GLN A 19 15.65 -0.30 -2.50
C GLN A 19 15.23 0.61 -1.34
N GLN A 20 15.66 1.87 -1.33
CA GLN A 20 15.22 2.85 -0.33
C GLN A 20 13.72 3.12 -0.41
N ILE A 21 13.15 3.25 -1.61
CA ILE A 21 11.71 3.42 -1.81
C ILE A 21 10.95 2.21 -1.27
N LEU A 22 11.35 0.99 -1.66
CA LEU A 22 10.70 -0.24 -1.23
C LEU A 22 10.79 -0.42 0.29
N THR A 23 11.93 -0.07 0.90
CA THR A 23 12.09 -0.08 2.36
C THR A 23 11.13 0.90 3.06
N LYS A 24 10.91 2.09 2.49
CA LYS A 24 9.92 3.05 3.00
C LYS A 24 8.49 2.50 2.87
N VAL A 25 8.18 1.83 1.76
CA VAL A 25 6.88 1.18 1.55
C VAL A 25 6.68 0.04 2.54
N GLU A 26 7.66 -0.86 2.71
CA GLU A 26 7.59 -1.97 3.66
C GLU A 26 7.33 -1.50 5.10
N LYS A 27 7.98 -0.41 5.53
CA LYS A 27 7.69 0.22 6.84
C LYS A 27 6.23 0.62 6.99
N LYS A 28 5.60 1.17 5.94
CA LYS A 28 4.16 1.49 5.96
C LYS A 28 3.33 0.22 6.11
N PHE A 29 3.63 -0.83 5.34
CA PHE A 29 2.93 -2.12 5.43
C PHE A 29 3.03 -2.72 6.84
N ASN A 30 4.19 -2.62 7.47
CA ASN A 30 4.39 -3.06 8.85
C ASN A 30 3.55 -2.23 9.83
N THR A 31 3.54 -0.89 9.70
CA THR A 31 2.71 0.01 10.53
C THR A 31 1.22 -0.28 10.35
N ALA A 32 0.80 -0.59 9.13
CA ALA A 32 -0.58 -0.96 8.80
C ALA A 32 -0.94 -2.38 9.27
N GLN A 33 0.03 -3.15 9.78
CA GLN A 33 -0.11 -4.54 10.18
C GLN A 33 -0.60 -5.45 9.03
N LEU A 34 -0.07 -5.21 7.82
CA LEU A 34 -0.43 -5.94 6.60
C LEU A 34 0.55 -7.07 6.23
N LEU A 35 1.69 -7.21 6.91
CA LEU A 35 2.64 -8.30 6.65
C LEU A 35 2.14 -9.63 7.23
N ARG A 36 2.74 -10.76 6.81
CA ARG A 36 2.34 -12.10 7.27
C ARG A 36 2.23 -12.17 8.80
N LYS A 37 1.18 -12.86 9.27
CA LYS A 37 0.87 -13.08 10.71
C LYS A 37 0.51 -11.81 11.49
N GLN A 38 0.34 -10.66 10.84
CA GLN A 38 -0.13 -9.43 11.47
C GLN A 38 -1.66 -9.29 11.38
N LEU A 39 -2.22 -8.44 12.24
CA LEU A 39 -3.67 -8.33 12.47
C LEU A 39 -4.50 -8.14 11.20
N HIS A 40 -4.05 -7.27 10.30
CA HIS A 40 -4.80 -6.91 9.09
C HIS A 40 -4.31 -7.65 7.85
N HIS A 41 -3.45 -8.66 7.98
CA HIS A 41 -2.87 -9.35 6.82
C HIS A 41 -3.92 -9.94 5.89
N GLU A 42 -4.80 -10.80 6.40
CA GLU A 42 -5.82 -11.49 5.59
C GLU A 42 -6.83 -10.52 4.96
N VAL A 43 -7.23 -9.50 5.72
CA VAL A 43 -8.13 -8.45 5.23
C VAL A 43 -7.45 -7.61 4.16
N GLY A 44 -6.20 -7.22 4.40
CA GLY A 44 -5.37 -6.48 3.45
C GLY A 44 -5.16 -7.24 2.14
N LYS A 45 -4.93 -8.55 2.18
CA LYS A 45 -4.85 -9.39 0.96
C LYS A 45 -6.12 -9.27 0.12
N LYS A 46 -7.30 -9.31 0.74
CA LYS A 46 -8.58 -9.18 0.03
C LYS A 46 -8.71 -7.80 -0.65
N VAL A 47 -8.39 -6.73 0.08
CA VAL A 47 -8.39 -5.36 -0.47
C VAL A 47 -7.39 -5.21 -1.61
N ILE A 48 -6.15 -5.68 -1.42
CA ILE A 48 -5.08 -5.62 -2.41
C ILE A 48 -5.50 -6.36 -3.68
N LYS A 49 -6.05 -7.58 -3.55
CA LYS A 49 -6.53 -8.36 -4.69
C LYS A 49 -7.63 -7.60 -5.45
N ALA A 50 -8.64 -7.08 -4.73
CA ALA A 50 -9.71 -6.31 -5.34
C ALA A 50 -9.16 -5.10 -6.13
N LEU A 51 -8.20 -4.35 -5.56
CA LEU A 51 -7.59 -3.21 -6.20
C LEU A 51 -6.67 -3.57 -7.39
N LEU A 52 -6.01 -4.73 -7.36
CA LEU A 52 -5.24 -5.21 -8.50
C LEU A 52 -6.17 -5.53 -9.69
N ASP A 53 -7.37 -6.04 -9.42
CA ASP A 53 -8.36 -6.40 -10.44
C ASP A 53 -9.13 -5.19 -10.99
N SER A 54 -9.54 -4.25 -10.13
CA SER A 54 -10.46 -3.14 -10.50
C SER A 54 -9.82 -1.75 -10.53
N LYS A 55 -8.57 -1.58 -10.08
CA LYS A 55 -7.83 -0.31 -9.89
C LYS A 55 -8.40 0.64 -8.83
N GLU A 56 -9.72 0.71 -8.69
CA GLU A 56 -10.43 1.44 -7.64
C GLU A 56 -11.48 0.53 -6.98
N LEU A 57 -11.73 0.74 -5.70
CA LEU A 57 -12.72 0.03 -4.89
C LEU A 57 -13.69 1.03 -4.26
N GLY A 58 -14.99 0.73 -4.21
CA GLY A 58 -15.93 1.59 -3.47
C GLY A 58 -15.54 1.72 -2.00
N PHE A 59 -15.62 2.91 -1.42
CA PHE A 59 -15.22 3.14 -0.03
C PHE A 59 -16.02 2.29 0.95
N THR A 60 -17.34 2.16 0.76
CA THR A 60 -18.17 1.27 1.59
C THR A 60 -17.69 -0.18 1.52
N THR A 61 -17.40 -0.70 0.32
CA THR A 61 -16.84 -2.05 0.14
C THR A 61 -15.47 -2.19 0.79
N PHE A 62 -14.63 -1.15 0.73
CA PHE A 62 -13.38 -1.12 1.48
C PHE A 62 -13.61 -1.28 2.98
N MET A 63 -14.55 -0.53 3.55
CA MET A 63 -14.85 -0.60 5.00
C MET A 63 -15.42 -1.97 5.40
N GLU A 64 -16.25 -2.58 4.55
CA GLU A 64 -16.86 -3.91 4.79
C GLU A 64 -15.82 -5.05 4.86
N PHE A 65 -14.61 -4.87 4.33
CA PHE A 65 -13.54 -5.84 4.51
C PHE A 65 -13.05 -5.93 5.96
N PHE A 66 -13.25 -4.89 6.76
CA PHE A 66 -12.79 -4.81 8.13
C PHE A 66 -13.92 -5.09 9.13
N ASN A 67 -13.57 -5.63 10.30
CA ASN A 67 -14.55 -5.90 11.36
C ASN A 67 -15.11 -4.63 12.01
N ASN A 68 -14.41 -3.50 11.90
CA ASN A 68 -14.84 -2.23 12.45
C ASN A 68 -14.18 -1.05 11.72
N TYR A 69 -14.79 0.13 11.84
CA TYR A 69 -14.32 1.39 11.24
C TYR A 69 -12.94 1.84 11.76
N LYS A 70 -12.59 1.52 13.01
CA LYS A 70 -11.33 1.96 13.62
C LYS A 70 -10.14 1.29 12.94
N ASP A 71 -10.25 0.01 12.62
CA ASP A 71 -9.19 -0.74 11.96
C ASP A 71 -9.03 -0.32 10.49
N ALA A 72 -10.14 -0.13 9.78
CA ALA A 72 -10.12 0.41 8.42
C ALA A 72 -9.46 1.81 8.36
N ASN A 73 -9.81 2.70 9.30
CA ASN A 73 -9.24 4.05 9.37
C ASN A 73 -7.74 4.02 9.69
N LYS A 74 -7.29 3.18 10.65
CA LYS A 74 -5.85 3.02 10.94
C LYS A 74 -5.08 2.59 9.70
N VAL A 75 -5.62 1.66 8.91
CA VAL A 75 -4.97 1.20 7.68
C VAL A 75 -4.92 2.33 6.64
N LEU A 76 -5.97 3.14 6.50
CA LEU A 76 -5.96 4.32 5.61
C LEU A 76 -4.91 5.37 6.03
N GLU A 77 -4.76 5.62 7.33
CA GLU A 77 -3.78 6.59 7.87
C GLU A 77 -2.32 6.26 7.52
N THR A 78 -2.02 5.00 7.17
CA THR A 78 -0.66 4.57 6.81
C THR A 78 -0.23 4.97 5.39
N ASN A 79 -1.11 5.61 4.61
CA ASN A 79 -0.83 6.06 3.24
C ASN A 79 -0.37 4.91 2.31
N ILE A 80 -0.96 3.72 2.49
CA ILE A 80 -0.90 2.60 1.55
C ILE A 80 -2.05 2.70 0.55
N PHE A 81 -3.22 3.10 1.04
CA PHE A 81 -4.40 3.33 0.24
C PHE A 81 -4.75 4.83 0.23
N ALA A 82 -5.26 5.30 -0.90
CA ALA A 82 -5.79 6.65 -1.07
C ALA A 82 -7.31 6.59 -1.03
N TYR A 83 -7.94 7.43 -0.21
CA TYR A 83 -9.38 7.69 -0.31
C TYR A 83 -9.63 8.89 -1.23
N HIS A 84 -10.60 8.75 -2.15
CA HIS A 84 -11.00 9.74 -3.14
C HIS A 84 -12.43 10.22 -2.88
N PRO A 85 -12.65 11.30 -2.11
CA PRO A 85 -13.97 11.71 -1.66
C PRO A 85 -14.96 12.02 -2.78
N LYS A 86 -14.46 12.57 -3.90
CA LYS A 86 -15.31 12.93 -5.05
C LYS A 86 -15.99 11.72 -5.69
N LYS A 87 -15.31 10.57 -5.70
CA LYS A 87 -15.82 9.32 -6.27
C LYS A 87 -16.34 8.36 -5.21
N ASN A 88 -16.05 8.64 -3.94
CA ASN A 88 -16.23 7.72 -2.82
C ASN A 88 -15.54 6.36 -3.08
N THR A 89 -14.30 6.41 -3.58
CA THR A 89 -13.49 5.22 -3.90
C THR A 89 -12.16 5.22 -3.17
N VAL A 90 -11.53 4.05 -3.12
CA VAL A 90 -10.21 3.78 -2.56
C VAL A 90 -9.33 3.20 -3.67
N SER A 91 -8.04 3.55 -3.68
CA SER A 91 -7.04 3.00 -4.61
C SER A 91 -5.69 2.84 -3.90
N PHE A 92 -4.65 2.33 -4.58
CA PHE A 92 -3.29 2.43 -4.05
C PHE A 92 -2.83 3.91 -4.03
N GLN A 93 -2.14 4.30 -2.96
CA GLN A 93 -1.64 5.68 -2.81
C GLN A 93 -0.57 6.03 -3.85
N SER A 94 0.20 5.06 -4.34
CA SER A 94 1.24 5.27 -5.34
C SER A 94 1.58 3.99 -6.10
N GLN A 95 2.22 4.15 -7.27
CA GLN A 95 2.72 3.02 -8.06
C GLN A 95 3.80 2.22 -7.33
N SER A 96 4.62 2.86 -6.47
CA SER A 96 5.62 2.15 -5.66
C SER A 96 5.01 1.12 -4.70
N ILE A 97 3.78 1.35 -4.23
CA ILE A 97 3.04 0.37 -3.42
C ILE A 97 2.60 -0.81 -4.28
N GLU A 98 2.07 -0.56 -5.48
CA GLU A 98 1.73 -1.62 -6.42
C GLU A 98 2.97 -2.46 -6.81
N CYS A 99 4.12 -1.81 -7.06
CA CYS A 99 5.39 -2.49 -7.32
C CYS A 99 5.82 -3.37 -6.15
N TYR A 100 5.80 -2.86 -4.92
CA TYR A 100 6.14 -3.63 -3.72
C TYR A 100 5.26 -4.87 -3.55
N ILE A 101 3.95 -4.74 -3.76
CA ILE A 101 3.01 -5.87 -3.69
C ILE A 101 3.37 -6.96 -4.72
N ARG A 102 3.70 -6.56 -5.96
CA ARG A 102 4.06 -7.50 -7.03
C ARG A 102 5.40 -8.19 -6.75
N GLU A 103 6.39 -7.48 -6.21
CA GLU A 103 7.66 -8.09 -5.80
C GLU A 103 7.51 -9.04 -4.60
N LYS A 104 6.48 -8.83 -3.76
CA LYS A 104 6.12 -9.68 -2.62
C LYS A 104 4.87 -10.51 -2.91
N GLU A 105 4.73 -11.01 -4.13
CA GLU A 105 3.54 -11.76 -4.56
C GLU A 105 3.27 -12.98 -3.67
N ASP A 106 4.29 -13.61 -3.10
CA ASP A 106 4.16 -14.75 -2.18
C ASP A 106 3.43 -14.35 -0.88
N ILE A 107 3.54 -13.09 -0.47
CA ILE A 107 2.91 -12.56 0.72
C ILE A 107 1.46 -12.16 0.42
N PHE A 108 1.23 -11.47 -0.70
CA PHE A 108 -0.02 -10.75 -0.93
C PHE A 108 -0.95 -11.37 -1.98
N ILE A 109 -0.43 -12.12 -2.96
CA ILE A 109 -1.16 -12.57 -4.14
C ILE A 109 -1.36 -14.09 -4.14
N LYS A 110 -0.28 -14.85 -3.88
CA LYS A 110 -0.32 -16.31 -3.71
C LYS A 110 -0.87 -16.69 -2.34
#